data_AF-C7GI85-F1
#
_entry.id   AF-C7GI85-F1
#
_cell.length_a   1.000
_cell.length_b   1.000
_cell.length_c   1.000
_cell.angle_alpha   90.00
_cell.angle_beta   90.00
_cell.angle_gamma   90.00
#
_symmetry.space_group_name_H-M   'P 1'
#
loop_
_entity.id
_entity.type
_entity.pdbx_description
1 polymer ?
#
loop_
_entity_poly.entity_id
_entity_poly.type
_entity_poly.pdbx_seq_one_letter_code
_entity_poly.pdbx_strand_id
1 'polypeptide(L)'
;MKFLHISDLHIGKRVNEFSMIEDQKYILRQIKEIALEKQVDAVMIAGDIYDKPVPSAEAVQLFDQFLTGLADCGKKVFAVSGNHDSAERIAFGAQLMSSREVYVSPVYDGEVRCVTCQDAYGELCIWLLPFIRPAVVRHAWRKVTEGISIGKKDAGTKQDLAQEDDVETVETYQDALQFVVSHMPVDASKRNILVAHQFVTGASRCESEEVSVGGLDQIGAEVFDVFDYVALGHIHSPQHIERETLRYCGTPLKYSFSEAEQKKEIKEKGDIFIEKVPLKPLRDLRKIRGTYSGTDVERVFMRA
;
A
#
# COMPACT_ATOMS: atom_id res chain seq x y z
N MET A 1 8.50 11.38 14.40
CA MET A 1 9.04 11.10 13.06
C MET A 1 8.10 11.71 12.05
N LYS A 2 8.58 11.96 10.83
CA LYS A 2 7.80 12.47 9.71
C LYS A 2 7.80 11.48 8.55
N PHE A 3 6.63 11.17 8.01
CA PHE A 3 6.43 10.14 7.00
C PHE A 3 5.94 10.73 5.66
N LEU A 4 6.37 10.11 4.56
CA LEU A 4 5.79 10.32 3.23
C LEU A 4 5.02 9.06 2.82
N HIS A 5 3.69 9.16 2.71
CA HIS A 5 2.83 8.04 2.32
C HIS A 5 2.56 8.06 0.80
N ILE A 6 2.98 7.03 0.09
CA ILE A 6 2.70 6.79 -1.34
C ILE A 6 2.12 5.38 -1.54
N SER A 7 1.38 5.17 -2.63
CA SER A 7 0.78 3.88 -3.02
C SER A 7 0.64 3.81 -4.53
N ASP A 8 0.17 2.67 -5.05
CA ASP A 8 -0.38 2.54 -6.40
C ASP A 8 0.58 3.09 -7.47
N LEU A 9 1.84 2.70 -7.36
CA LEU A 9 2.92 3.14 -8.25
C LEU A 9 2.73 2.54 -9.65
N HIS A 10 2.23 1.31 -9.74
CA HIS A 10 2.06 0.51 -10.97
C HIS A 10 3.26 0.61 -11.92
N ILE A 11 4.47 0.45 -11.41
CA ILE A 11 5.68 0.61 -12.21
C ILE A 11 5.67 -0.39 -13.37
N GLY A 12 5.90 0.11 -14.60
CA GLY A 12 5.81 -0.66 -15.84
C GLY A 12 4.45 -0.61 -16.56
N LYS A 13 3.47 0.15 -16.04
CA LYS A 13 2.16 0.33 -16.69
C LYS A 13 2.28 0.88 -18.11
N ARG A 14 1.39 0.44 -18.98
CA ARG A 14 1.18 0.98 -20.33
C ARG A 14 -0.22 1.59 -20.42
N VAL A 15 -0.32 2.78 -21.01
CA VAL A 15 -1.61 3.48 -21.23
C VAL A 15 -1.75 3.71 -22.73
N ASN A 16 -2.77 3.11 -23.36
CA ASN A 16 -3.01 3.18 -24.81
C ASN A 16 -1.74 2.86 -25.65
N GLU A 17 -1.04 1.77 -25.31
CA GLU A 17 0.27 1.36 -25.89
C GLU A 17 1.47 2.28 -25.67
N PHE A 18 1.34 3.37 -24.92
CA PHE A 18 2.49 4.17 -24.47
C PHE A 18 3.06 3.60 -23.17
N SER A 19 4.38 3.49 -23.07
CA SER A 19 5.07 3.12 -21.82
C SER A 19 5.08 4.31 -20.86
N MET A 20 4.69 4.10 -19.61
CA MET A 20 4.72 5.15 -18.58
C MET A 20 6.08 5.26 -17.87
N ILE A 21 7.10 4.46 -18.22
CA ILE A 21 8.36 4.38 -17.47
C ILE A 21 9.07 5.74 -17.34
N GLU A 22 9.09 6.57 -18.38
CA GLU A 22 9.75 7.88 -18.33
C GLU A 22 9.04 8.83 -17.35
N ASP A 23 7.72 8.90 -17.44
CA ASP A 23 6.85 9.65 -16.53
C ASP A 23 6.96 9.11 -15.09
N GLN A 24 7.05 7.79 -14.91
CA GLN A 24 7.28 7.14 -13.61
C GLN A 24 8.67 7.47 -13.05
N LYS A 25 9.70 7.49 -13.89
CA LYS A 25 11.06 7.91 -13.49
C LYS A 25 11.13 9.39 -13.12
N TYR A 26 10.32 10.23 -13.76
CA TYR A 26 10.17 11.62 -13.40
C TYR A 26 9.44 11.78 -12.04
N ILE A 27 8.32 11.09 -11.85
CA ILE A 27 7.52 11.21 -10.62
C ILE A 27 8.24 10.65 -9.39
N LEU A 28 8.94 9.52 -9.52
CA LEU A 28 9.71 8.91 -8.43
C LEU A 28 10.91 9.78 -8.03
N ARG A 29 11.51 10.50 -8.98
CA ARG A 29 12.54 11.51 -8.66
C ARG A 29 11.95 12.66 -7.86
N GLN A 30 10.80 13.20 -8.28
CA GLN A 30 10.11 14.28 -7.57
C GLN A 30 9.69 13.84 -6.15
N ILE A 31 9.23 12.60 -5.97
CA ILE A 31 8.92 12.02 -4.66
C ILE A 31 10.19 11.97 -3.76
N LYS A 32 11.33 11.54 -4.31
CA LYS A 32 12.62 11.59 -3.58
C LYS A 32 13.03 13.02 -3.24
N GLU A 33 12.91 13.96 -4.17
CA GLU A 33 13.24 15.38 -3.94
C GLU A 33 12.36 15.96 -2.81
N ILE A 34 11.06 15.71 -2.84
CA ILE A 34 10.11 16.06 -1.76
C ILE A 34 10.53 15.44 -0.41
N ALA A 35 10.91 14.16 -0.39
CA ALA A 35 11.36 13.48 0.83
C ALA A 35 12.60 14.15 1.46
N LEU A 36 13.50 14.70 0.64
CA LEU A 36 14.66 15.46 1.10
C LEU A 36 14.28 16.88 1.55
N GLU A 37 13.57 17.64 0.70
CA GLU A 37 13.16 19.02 0.99
C GLU A 37 12.30 19.13 2.25
N LYS A 38 11.32 18.22 2.41
CA LYS A 38 10.42 18.18 3.56
C LYS A 38 11.05 17.55 4.80
N GLN A 39 12.30 17.09 4.73
CA GLN A 39 13.03 16.40 5.80
C GLN A 39 12.21 15.26 6.41
N VAL A 40 11.72 14.33 5.57
CA VAL A 40 11.00 13.15 6.06
C VAL A 40 12.00 12.16 6.65
N ASP A 41 11.61 11.41 7.67
CA ASP A 41 12.44 10.33 8.24
C ASP A 41 12.25 9.03 7.44
N ALA A 42 11.05 8.82 6.90
CA ALA A 42 10.67 7.58 6.24
C ALA A 42 9.66 7.76 5.09
N VAL A 43 9.65 6.80 4.17
CA VAL A 43 8.68 6.67 3.08
C VAL A 43 7.89 5.37 3.27
N MET A 44 6.56 5.46 3.25
CA MET A 44 5.65 4.30 3.29
C MET A 44 5.10 4.05 1.89
N ILE A 45 5.16 2.81 1.42
CA ILE A 45 4.72 2.38 0.08
C ILE A 45 3.59 1.35 0.26
N ALA A 46 2.35 1.82 0.20
CA ALA A 46 1.15 1.05 0.52
C ALA A 46 0.64 0.20 -0.65
N GLY A 47 1.50 -0.66 -1.21
CA GLY A 47 1.14 -1.63 -2.26
C GLY A 47 1.04 -1.07 -3.68
N ASP A 48 0.75 -2.00 -4.59
CA ASP A 48 0.78 -1.86 -6.05
C ASP A 48 2.04 -1.17 -6.56
N ILE A 49 3.18 -1.76 -6.19
CA ILE A 49 4.51 -1.32 -6.60
C ILE A 49 4.66 -1.52 -8.11
N TYR A 50 4.25 -2.68 -8.63
CA TYR A 50 4.29 -3.00 -10.05
C TYR A 50 2.89 -3.06 -10.67
N ASP A 51 2.80 -2.81 -11.98
CA ASP A 51 1.54 -2.96 -12.73
C ASP A 51 1.04 -4.41 -12.81
N LYS A 52 1.95 -5.38 -12.66
CA LYS A 52 1.71 -6.81 -12.89
C LYS A 52 2.57 -7.69 -11.97
N PRO A 53 2.13 -8.92 -11.63
CA PRO A 53 2.90 -9.83 -10.76
C PRO A 53 4.24 -10.28 -11.33
N VAL A 54 4.43 -10.15 -12.65
CA VAL A 54 5.70 -10.36 -13.35
C VAL A 54 6.09 -9.05 -14.05
N PRO A 55 6.82 -8.15 -13.37
CA PRO A 55 7.23 -6.87 -13.94
C PRO A 55 8.31 -7.02 -15.02
N SER A 56 8.47 -5.99 -15.85
CA SER A 56 9.58 -5.91 -16.82
C SER A 56 10.91 -5.63 -16.11
N ALA A 57 12.03 -5.98 -16.75
CA ALA A 57 13.36 -5.67 -16.21
C ALA A 57 13.57 -4.15 -15.99
N GLU A 58 13.00 -3.31 -16.86
CA GLU A 58 13.04 -1.86 -16.75
C GLU A 58 12.24 -1.35 -15.54
N ALA A 59 11.07 -1.93 -15.27
CA ALA A 59 10.29 -1.62 -14.07
C ALA A 59 11.03 -1.99 -12.77
N VAL A 60 11.65 -3.18 -12.73
CA VAL A 60 12.45 -3.64 -11.59
C VAL A 60 13.66 -2.72 -11.36
N GLN A 61 14.39 -2.34 -12.42
CA GLN A 61 15.52 -1.41 -12.33
C GLN A 61 15.10 -0.02 -11.86
N LEU A 62 13.93 0.46 -12.27
CA LEU A 62 13.43 1.76 -11.83
C LEU A 62 13.07 1.75 -10.34
N PHE A 63 12.44 0.69 -9.84
CA PHE A 63 12.12 0.57 -8.41
C PHE A 63 13.38 0.39 -7.55
N ASP A 64 14.34 -0.42 -8.00
CA ASP A 64 15.66 -0.59 -7.36
C ASP A 64 16.42 0.75 -7.24
N GLN A 65 16.47 1.54 -8.32
CA GLN A 65 17.08 2.87 -8.31
C GLN A 65 16.36 3.84 -7.35
N PHE A 66 15.04 3.73 -7.21
CA PHE A 66 14.26 4.55 -6.29
C PHE A 66 14.52 4.16 -4.82
N LEU A 67 14.44 2.86 -4.48
CA LEU A 67 14.74 2.36 -3.14
C LEU A 67 16.17 2.66 -2.70
N THR A 68 17.15 2.33 -3.56
CA THR A 68 18.57 2.64 -3.32
C THR A 68 18.76 4.15 -3.15
N GLY A 69 18.11 4.95 -4.01
CA GLY A 69 18.14 6.40 -3.92
C GLY A 69 17.56 6.99 -2.63
N LEU A 70 16.60 6.33 -1.98
CA LEU A 70 16.09 6.73 -0.66
C LEU A 70 17.03 6.29 0.46
N ALA A 71 17.48 5.03 0.43
CA ALA A 71 18.36 4.44 1.44
C ALA A 71 19.73 5.15 1.51
N ASP A 72 20.33 5.48 0.36
CA ASP A 72 21.60 6.23 0.30
C ASP A 72 21.47 7.67 0.83
N CYS A 73 20.24 8.18 0.98
CA CYS A 73 19.94 9.45 1.64
C CYS A 73 19.49 9.30 3.11
N GLY A 74 19.68 8.11 3.70
CA GLY A 74 19.31 7.81 5.09
C GLY A 74 17.80 7.84 5.35
N LYS A 75 16.98 7.55 4.33
CA LYS A 75 15.51 7.50 4.47
C LYS A 75 15.06 6.06 4.64
N LYS A 76 14.35 5.79 5.74
CA LYS A 76 13.76 4.46 5.98
C LYS A 76 12.65 4.21 4.96
N VAL A 77 12.44 2.97 4.56
CA VAL A 77 11.34 2.60 3.66
C VAL A 77 10.50 1.49 4.28
N PHE A 78 9.18 1.63 4.18
CA PHE A 78 8.19 0.69 4.70
C PHE A 78 7.23 0.31 3.58
N ALA A 79 7.46 -0.82 2.92
CA ALA A 79 6.71 -1.24 1.74
C ALA A 79 5.89 -2.51 1.97
N VAL A 80 4.70 -2.56 1.37
CA VAL A 80 3.86 -3.76 1.30
C VAL A 80 3.53 -4.09 -0.16
N SER A 81 3.11 -5.32 -0.45
CA SER A 81 2.61 -5.72 -1.78
C SER A 81 1.10 -5.46 -1.92
N GLY A 82 0.65 -4.94 -3.06
CA GLY A 82 -0.78 -4.78 -3.38
C GLY A 82 -1.40 -5.98 -4.11
N ASN A 83 -2.58 -5.83 -4.72
CA ASN A 83 -3.23 -6.91 -5.48
C ASN A 83 -2.61 -7.17 -6.85
N HIS A 84 -1.91 -6.20 -7.45
CA HIS A 84 -1.16 -6.35 -8.70
C HIS A 84 0.23 -6.97 -8.51
N ASP A 85 0.77 -6.97 -7.29
CA ASP A 85 2.09 -7.48 -6.97
C ASP A 85 2.11 -9.02 -6.75
N SER A 86 3.26 -9.66 -6.96
CA SER A 86 3.55 -10.97 -6.35
C SER A 86 4.24 -10.74 -5.00
N ALA A 87 3.59 -11.15 -3.91
CA ALA A 87 4.12 -11.00 -2.56
C ALA A 87 5.50 -11.67 -2.42
N GLU A 88 5.73 -12.82 -3.06
CA GLU A 88 7.00 -13.54 -3.06
C GLU A 88 8.13 -12.72 -3.72
N ARG A 89 7.82 -12.04 -4.84
CA ARG A 89 8.79 -11.21 -5.57
C ARG A 89 9.07 -9.91 -4.85
N ILE A 90 8.07 -9.31 -4.21
CA ILE A 90 8.22 -8.12 -3.37
C ILE A 90 9.03 -8.44 -2.11
N ALA A 91 8.76 -9.57 -1.45
CA ALA A 91 9.51 -10.02 -0.27
C ALA A 91 10.94 -10.51 -0.58
N PHE A 92 11.29 -10.74 -1.84
CA PHE A 92 12.62 -11.21 -2.23
C PHE A 92 13.71 -10.21 -1.79
N GLY A 93 14.71 -10.70 -1.07
CA GLY A 93 15.80 -9.86 -0.54
C GLY A 93 15.42 -8.98 0.66
N ALA A 94 14.16 -8.98 1.13
CA ALA A 94 13.69 -8.12 2.23
C ALA A 94 14.50 -8.27 3.54
N GLN A 95 15.06 -9.45 3.80
CA GLN A 95 15.97 -9.67 4.94
C GLN A 95 17.28 -8.89 4.77
N LEU A 96 17.90 -8.94 3.58
CA LEU A 96 19.13 -8.20 3.28
C LEU A 96 18.88 -6.69 3.27
N MET A 97 17.79 -6.24 2.62
CA MET A 97 17.40 -4.83 2.53
C MET A 97 17.16 -4.19 3.91
N SER A 98 16.70 -4.96 4.90
CA SER A 98 16.47 -4.44 6.25
C SER A 98 17.74 -3.94 6.97
N SER A 99 18.93 -4.36 6.53
CA SER A 99 20.23 -3.82 7.01
C SER A 99 20.52 -2.39 6.55
N ARG A 100 19.77 -1.89 5.54
CA ARG A 100 19.80 -0.53 5.00
C ARG A 100 18.50 0.25 5.33
N GLU A 101 17.79 -0.15 6.38
CA GLU A 101 16.51 0.43 6.81
C GLU A 101 15.39 0.41 5.75
N VAL A 102 15.49 -0.49 4.76
CA VAL A 102 14.44 -0.78 3.77
C VAL A 102 13.70 -2.03 4.20
N TYR A 103 12.50 -1.84 4.74
CA TYR A 103 11.63 -2.88 5.27
C TYR A 103 10.50 -3.16 4.30
N VAL A 104 10.41 -4.40 3.86
CA VAL A 104 9.33 -4.90 3.00
C VAL A 104 8.56 -5.98 3.77
N SER A 105 7.24 -6.02 3.61
CA SER A 105 6.38 -7.07 4.17
C SER A 105 6.83 -8.45 3.66
N PRO A 106 6.87 -9.47 4.53
CA PRO A 106 6.95 -10.85 4.07
C PRO A 106 5.64 -11.24 3.34
N VAL A 107 5.66 -12.40 2.68
CA VAL A 107 4.40 -13.10 2.34
C VAL A 107 3.71 -13.46 3.66
N TYR A 108 2.40 -13.24 3.77
CA TYR A 108 1.67 -13.54 5.00
C TYR A 108 1.69 -15.06 5.29
N ASP A 109 2.23 -15.41 6.45
CA ASP A 109 2.43 -16.78 6.94
C ASP A 109 1.68 -17.06 8.25
N GLY A 110 0.86 -16.10 8.70
CA GLY A 110 0.17 -16.10 10.00
C GLY A 110 0.64 -14.97 10.91
N GLU A 111 1.70 -14.26 10.56
CA GLU A 111 2.19 -13.09 11.29
C GLU A 111 2.18 -11.81 10.43
N VAL A 112 1.86 -10.67 11.06
CA VAL A 112 2.03 -9.34 10.46
C VAL A 112 3.33 -8.73 11.00
N ARG A 113 4.23 -8.34 10.11
CA ARG A 113 5.54 -7.82 10.50
C ARG A 113 5.42 -6.44 11.14
N CYS A 114 5.77 -6.32 12.42
CA CYS A 114 6.03 -5.04 13.06
C CYS A 114 7.50 -4.61 12.86
N VAL A 115 7.74 -3.33 12.62
CA VAL A 115 9.04 -2.68 12.73
C VAL A 115 8.95 -1.57 13.76
N THR A 116 9.70 -1.71 14.84
CA THR A 116 9.74 -0.74 15.93
C THR A 116 10.75 0.36 15.63
N CYS A 117 10.30 1.61 15.71
CA CYS A 117 11.12 2.81 15.67
C CYS A 117 11.07 3.54 17.02
N GLN A 118 12.04 4.42 17.27
CA GLN A 118 12.02 5.35 18.41
C GLN A 118 12.23 6.78 17.93
N ASP A 119 11.56 7.72 18.60
CA ASP A 119 11.76 9.16 18.45
C ASP A 119 11.61 9.89 19.79
N ALA A 120 11.58 11.23 19.76
CA ALA A 120 11.46 12.07 20.96
C ALA A 120 10.17 11.85 21.79
N TYR A 121 9.15 11.21 21.22
CA TYR A 121 7.90 10.84 21.89
C TYR A 121 7.86 9.35 22.28
N GLY A 122 9.00 8.67 22.22
CA GLY A 122 9.16 7.27 22.60
C GLY A 122 9.01 6.32 21.41
N GLU A 123 8.40 5.17 21.68
CA GLU A 123 8.30 4.06 20.72
C GLU A 123 7.19 4.30 19.67
N LEU A 124 7.38 3.72 18.49
CA LEU A 124 6.47 3.78 17.35
C LEU A 124 6.51 2.44 16.61
N CYS A 125 5.38 1.75 16.55
CA CYS A 125 5.24 0.45 15.89
C CYS A 125 4.68 0.64 14.47
N ILE A 126 5.39 0.15 13.45
CA ILE A 126 4.96 0.21 12.06
C ILE A 126 4.67 -1.21 11.57
N TRP A 127 3.40 -1.49 11.33
CA TRP A 127 2.88 -2.78 10.91
C TRP A 127 2.80 -2.85 9.38
N LEU A 128 3.37 -3.90 8.79
CA LEU A 128 3.46 -4.10 7.35
C LEU A 128 2.53 -5.26 6.92
N LEU A 129 1.33 -4.92 6.48
CA LEU A 129 0.29 -5.86 6.08
C LEU A 129 0.19 -5.91 4.54
N PRO A 130 0.65 -6.98 3.88
CA PRO A 130 0.45 -7.15 2.43
C PRO A 130 -1.04 -7.29 2.10
N PHE A 131 -1.40 -7.17 0.81
CA PHE A 131 -2.74 -7.51 0.34
C PHE A 131 -3.10 -8.96 0.71
N ILE A 132 -4.02 -9.10 1.67
CA ILE A 132 -4.53 -10.37 2.18
C ILE A 132 -5.74 -10.82 1.35
N ARG A 133 -5.78 -12.12 1.02
CA ARG A 133 -6.97 -12.80 0.49
C ARG A 133 -7.45 -13.84 1.52
N PRO A 134 -8.76 -14.13 1.63
CA PRO A 134 -9.29 -15.08 2.62
C PRO A 134 -8.63 -16.47 2.56
N ALA A 135 -8.41 -17.00 1.35
CA ALA A 135 -7.72 -18.28 1.15
C ALA A 135 -6.27 -18.29 1.67
N VAL A 136 -5.58 -17.14 1.68
CA VAL A 136 -4.22 -17.00 2.22
C VAL A 136 -4.25 -17.05 3.75
N VAL A 137 -5.24 -16.43 4.39
CA VAL A 137 -5.44 -16.52 5.85
C VAL A 137 -5.68 -17.96 6.26
N ARG A 138 -6.67 -18.64 5.65
CA ARG A 138 -6.98 -20.06 5.93
C ARG A 138 -5.75 -20.96 5.74
N HIS A 139 -5.01 -20.79 4.64
CA HIS A 139 -3.83 -21.60 4.36
C HIS A 139 -2.66 -21.36 5.35
N ALA A 140 -2.43 -20.09 5.73
CA ALA A 140 -1.42 -19.74 6.72
C ALA A 140 -1.76 -20.35 8.09
N TRP A 141 -2.98 -20.14 8.56
CA TRP A 141 -3.40 -20.51 9.91
C TRP A 141 -3.62 -22.02 10.11
N ARG A 142 -4.03 -22.76 9.07
CA ARG A 142 -3.99 -24.24 9.12
C ARG A 142 -2.60 -24.78 9.47
N LYS A 143 -1.51 -24.18 8.99
CA LYS A 143 -0.15 -24.61 9.36
C LYS A 143 0.19 -24.32 10.82
N VAL A 144 -0.38 -23.24 11.37
CA VAL A 144 -0.23 -22.85 12.78
C VAL A 144 -0.99 -23.83 13.69
N THR A 145 -2.24 -24.18 13.35
CA THR A 145 -3.06 -25.13 14.12
C THR A 145 -2.59 -26.59 13.98
N GLU A 146 -2.23 -27.03 12.76
CA GLU A 146 -1.70 -28.38 12.50
C GLU A 146 -0.28 -28.61 13.04
N GLY A 147 0.35 -27.59 13.65
CA GLY A 147 1.62 -27.73 14.34
C GLY A 147 2.86 -27.86 13.45
N ILE A 148 2.80 -27.43 12.19
CA ILE A 148 3.97 -27.39 11.30
C ILE A 148 4.85 -26.18 11.67
N SER A 149 5.56 -26.33 12.78
CA SER A 149 6.48 -25.33 13.33
C SER A 149 7.68 -25.11 12.41
N ILE A 150 7.59 -24.16 11.47
CA ILE A 150 8.76 -23.66 10.75
C ILE A 150 9.58 -22.75 11.69
N GLY A 151 10.32 -23.38 12.60
CA GLY A 151 11.57 -22.83 13.10
C GLY A 151 11.54 -21.70 14.13
N LYS A 152 10.61 -21.66 15.08
CA LYS A 152 10.80 -20.96 16.37
C LYS A 152 10.20 -21.73 17.54
N LYS A 153 11.03 -22.05 18.54
CA LYS A 153 10.62 -22.68 19.81
C LYS A 153 10.42 -21.61 20.89
N ASP A 154 9.35 -20.84 20.77
CA ASP A 154 8.81 -20.07 21.90
C ASP A 154 7.42 -20.65 22.19
N ALA A 155 7.33 -21.36 23.32
CA ALA A 155 6.19 -22.21 23.64
C ALA A 155 5.14 -21.47 24.48
N GLY A 156 3.86 -21.70 24.18
CA GLY A 156 2.77 -21.52 25.16
C GLY A 156 1.79 -20.35 24.97
N THR A 157 1.71 -19.71 23.80
CA THR A 157 0.71 -18.63 23.57
C THR A 157 -0.10 -18.71 22.28
N LYS A 158 0.44 -19.28 21.19
CA LYS A 158 -0.27 -19.32 19.90
C LYS A 158 -1.16 -20.55 19.66
N GLN A 159 -0.88 -21.68 20.32
CA GLN A 159 -1.73 -22.88 20.16
C GLN A 159 -3.08 -22.74 20.86
N ASP A 160 -3.15 -21.99 21.96
CA ASP A 160 -4.39 -21.82 22.73
C ASP A 160 -5.33 -20.80 22.07
N LEU A 161 -4.80 -19.68 21.54
CA LEU A 161 -5.57 -18.72 20.74
C LEU A 161 -6.21 -19.36 19.49
N ALA A 162 -5.47 -20.26 18.84
CA ALA A 162 -5.91 -20.91 17.61
C ALA A 162 -6.92 -22.06 17.83
N GLN A 163 -7.44 -22.25 19.05
CA GLN A 163 -8.52 -23.19 19.36
C GLN A 163 -9.90 -22.53 19.54
N GLU A 164 -9.98 -21.21 19.74
CA GLU A 164 -11.27 -20.51 19.94
C GLU A 164 -11.86 -19.95 18.62
N ASP A 165 -11.02 -19.44 17.70
CA ASP A 165 -11.47 -18.92 16.41
C ASP A 165 -11.34 -19.96 15.27
N ASP A 166 -12.48 -20.40 14.71
CA ASP A 166 -12.52 -21.32 13.57
C ASP A 166 -12.17 -20.60 12.25
N VAL A 167 -10.92 -20.74 11.81
CA VAL A 167 -10.43 -20.12 10.57
C VAL A 167 -11.16 -20.60 9.30
N GLU A 168 -11.90 -21.72 9.33
CA GLU A 168 -12.73 -22.12 8.19
C GLU A 168 -13.86 -21.12 7.90
N THR A 169 -14.27 -20.34 8.91
CA THR A 169 -15.27 -19.26 8.77
C THR A 169 -14.77 -18.03 8.02
N VAL A 170 -13.47 -17.91 7.76
CA VAL A 170 -12.86 -16.77 7.06
C VAL A 170 -13.17 -16.86 5.56
N GLU A 171 -14.34 -16.40 5.11
CA GLU A 171 -14.79 -16.49 3.72
C GLU A 171 -14.58 -15.20 2.92
N THR A 172 -14.86 -14.04 3.51
CA THR A 172 -14.82 -12.71 2.89
C THR A 172 -13.56 -11.91 3.25
N TYR A 173 -13.31 -10.80 2.54
CA TYR A 173 -12.19 -9.91 2.89
C TYR A 173 -12.40 -9.22 4.24
N GLN A 174 -13.65 -8.92 4.65
CA GLN A 174 -13.95 -8.46 6.01
C GLN A 174 -13.45 -9.48 7.04
N ASP A 175 -13.91 -10.74 6.94
CA ASP A 175 -13.53 -11.80 7.90
C ASP A 175 -12.01 -11.98 7.94
N ALA A 176 -11.37 -11.97 6.76
CA ALA A 176 -9.93 -12.14 6.63
C ALA A 176 -9.14 -11.03 7.32
N LEU A 177 -9.55 -9.77 7.19
CA LEU A 177 -8.84 -8.65 7.79
C LEU A 177 -9.17 -8.49 9.27
N GLN A 178 -10.42 -8.74 9.67
CA GLN A 178 -10.84 -8.75 11.06
C GLN A 178 -10.09 -9.84 11.85
N PHE A 179 -10.01 -11.05 11.30
CA PHE A 179 -9.26 -12.17 11.88
C PHE A 179 -7.74 -11.90 11.93
N VAL A 180 -7.16 -11.28 10.89
CA VAL A 180 -5.74 -10.91 10.91
C VAL A 180 -5.45 -9.86 11.98
N VAL A 181 -6.27 -8.80 12.06
CA VAL A 181 -6.04 -7.70 13.01
C VAL A 181 -6.32 -8.10 14.46
N SER A 182 -7.33 -8.93 14.74
CA SER A 182 -7.60 -9.44 16.10
C SER A 182 -6.42 -10.24 16.67
N HIS A 183 -5.66 -10.91 15.80
CA HIS A 183 -4.47 -11.69 16.15
C HIS A 183 -3.14 -10.91 16.10
N MET A 184 -3.15 -9.62 15.75
CA MET A 184 -1.97 -8.77 15.85
C MET A 184 -1.72 -8.38 17.32
N PRO A 185 -0.51 -8.56 17.87
CA PRO A 185 -0.19 -8.16 19.24
C PRO A 185 0.05 -6.64 19.33
N VAL A 186 -1.00 -5.86 19.09
CA VAL A 186 -0.97 -4.38 19.09
C VAL A 186 -1.06 -3.86 20.52
N ASP A 187 0.04 -3.32 21.03
CA ASP A 187 0.03 -2.57 22.29
C ASP A 187 -0.54 -1.16 22.06
N ALA A 188 -1.81 -0.98 22.43
CA ALA A 188 -2.53 0.30 22.31
C ALA A 188 -2.00 1.41 23.24
N SER A 189 -1.04 1.14 24.13
CA SER A 189 -0.30 2.17 24.87
C SER A 189 0.83 2.80 24.05
N LYS A 190 1.17 2.21 22.90
CA LYS A 190 2.16 2.71 21.94
C LYS A 190 1.48 3.43 20.79
N ARG A 191 2.26 4.20 20.03
CA ARG A 191 1.83 4.70 18.73
C ARG A 191 1.93 3.59 17.70
N ASN A 192 0.86 3.37 16.94
CA ASN A 192 0.75 2.28 15.98
C ASN A 192 0.36 2.79 14.58
N ILE A 193 1.22 2.57 13.59
CA ILE A 193 0.95 2.86 12.19
C ILE A 193 0.78 1.55 11.43
N LEU A 194 -0.28 1.43 10.65
CA LEU A 194 -0.46 0.33 9.69
C LEU A 194 -0.15 0.82 8.28
N VAL A 195 0.67 0.08 7.55
CA VAL A 195 0.78 0.16 6.09
C VAL A 195 0.08 -1.05 5.52
N ALA A 196 -0.94 -0.83 4.70
CA ALA A 196 -1.78 -1.87 4.13
C ALA A 196 -2.25 -1.51 2.72
N HIS A 197 -2.68 -2.51 1.97
CA HIS A 197 -3.30 -2.32 0.67
C HIS A 197 -4.58 -3.14 0.66
N GLN A 198 -5.75 -2.48 0.67
CA GLN A 198 -7.07 -3.09 0.89
C GLN A 198 -8.19 -2.17 0.40
N PHE A 199 -9.37 -2.72 0.09
CA PHE A 199 -10.58 -1.94 -0.18
C PHE A 199 -11.44 -1.73 1.07
N VAL A 200 -11.59 -0.48 1.49
CA VAL A 200 -12.42 -0.09 2.64
C VAL A 200 -13.73 0.53 2.15
N THR A 201 -14.83 0.10 2.75
CA THR A 201 -16.21 0.55 2.46
C THR A 201 -16.33 2.07 2.56
N GLY A 202 -17.15 2.66 1.69
CA GLY A 202 -17.33 4.11 1.61
C GLY A 202 -16.29 4.85 0.76
N ALA A 203 -15.24 4.18 0.29
CA ALA A 203 -14.28 4.75 -0.65
C ALA A 203 -14.90 4.98 -2.05
N SER A 204 -14.66 6.17 -2.62
CA SER A 204 -15.00 6.49 -4.00
C SER A 204 -13.97 5.90 -4.97
N ARG A 205 -14.43 5.09 -5.93
CA ARG A 205 -13.62 4.35 -6.91
C ARG A 205 -13.37 5.09 -8.23
N CYS A 206 -12.33 4.66 -8.97
CA CYS A 206 -12.01 5.04 -10.35
C CYS A 206 -12.13 3.87 -11.34
N GLU A 207 -12.21 4.17 -12.64
CA GLU A 207 -12.35 3.17 -13.72
C GLU A 207 -11.12 2.27 -13.91
N SER A 208 -9.98 2.64 -13.31
CA SER A 208 -8.68 1.96 -13.38
C SER A 208 -8.51 0.84 -12.36
N GLU A 209 -9.41 0.75 -11.39
CA GLU A 209 -9.32 -0.13 -10.23
C GLU A 209 -9.98 -1.50 -10.53
N GLU A 210 -9.42 -2.60 -10.04
CA GLU A 210 -10.01 -3.93 -10.23
C GLU A 210 -11.33 -4.05 -9.43
N VAL A 211 -12.43 -4.34 -10.13
CA VAL A 211 -13.74 -4.52 -9.49
C VAL A 211 -13.96 -5.99 -9.13
N SER A 212 -13.96 -6.31 -7.83
CA SER A 212 -14.48 -7.59 -7.36
C SER A 212 -15.99 -7.65 -7.58
N VAL A 213 -16.46 -8.73 -8.20
CA VAL A 213 -17.88 -8.91 -8.51
C VAL A 213 -18.67 -9.19 -7.22
N GLY A 214 -19.71 -8.41 -6.96
CA GLY A 214 -20.62 -8.61 -5.82
C GLY A 214 -20.23 -7.92 -4.52
N GLY A 215 -19.15 -7.12 -4.50
CA GLY A 215 -18.78 -6.30 -3.33
C GLY A 215 -18.20 -7.08 -2.15
N LEU A 216 -17.81 -8.35 -2.36
CA LEU A 216 -17.20 -9.24 -1.35
C LEU A 216 -15.78 -8.82 -0.93
N ASP A 217 -15.20 -7.82 -1.61
CA ASP A 217 -13.91 -7.17 -1.33
C ASP A 217 -14.02 -6.03 -0.30
N GLN A 218 -15.21 -5.73 0.21
CA GLN A 218 -15.43 -4.67 1.18
C GLN A 218 -14.99 -5.02 2.59
N ILE A 219 -14.25 -4.09 3.20
CA ILE A 219 -13.82 -4.13 4.61
C ILE A 219 -14.37 -2.89 5.32
N GLY A 220 -14.89 -3.03 6.53
CA GLY A 220 -15.35 -1.93 7.37
C GLY A 220 -14.20 -1.11 7.96
N ALA A 221 -14.45 0.17 8.24
CA ALA A 221 -13.43 1.06 8.79
C ALA A 221 -13.02 0.68 10.22
N GLU A 222 -13.94 0.08 10.98
CA GLU A 222 -13.78 -0.32 12.38
C GLU A 222 -12.68 -1.38 12.60
N VAL A 223 -12.40 -2.20 11.58
CA VAL A 223 -11.29 -3.17 11.58
C VAL A 223 -9.93 -2.49 11.83
N PHE A 224 -9.84 -1.19 11.58
CA PHE A 224 -8.60 -0.42 11.69
C PHE A 224 -8.49 0.49 12.92
N ASP A 225 -9.47 0.49 13.83
CA ASP A 225 -9.54 1.46 14.92
C ASP A 225 -8.40 1.38 15.94
N VAL A 226 -7.78 0.21 16.09
CA VAL A 226 -6.62 0.00 16.98
C VAL A 226 -5.35 0.74 16.53
N PHE A 227 -5.31 1.22 15.27
CA PHE A 227 -4.17 1.95 14.72
C PHE A 227 -4.36 3.46 14.77
N ASP A 228 -3.28 4.18 15.08
CA ASP A 228 -3.25 5.62 14.99
C ASP A 228 -3.43 6.09 13.55
N TYR A 229 -2.51 5.72 12.66
CA TYR A 229 -2.56 6.08 11.25
C TYR A 229 -2.56 4.81 10.39
N VAL A 230 -3.35 4.82 9.33
CA VAL A 230 -3.43 3.73 8.37
C VAL A 230 -3.19 4.28 6.98
N ALA A 231 -2.03 3.88 6.45
CA ALA A 231 -1.58 4.13 5.09
C ALA A 231 -2.17 3.07 4.17
N LEU A 232 -3.26 3.41 3.46
CA LEU A 232 -3.88 2.56 2.45
C LEU A 232 -3.42 2.92 1.03
N GLY A 233 -3.12 1.90 0.23
CA GLY A 233 -3.30 1.91 -1.23
C GLY A 233 -4.43 1.00 -1.66
N HIS A 234 -4.65 0.92 -2.98
CA HIS A 234 -5.71 0.23 -3.75
C HIS A 234 -6.66 1.21 -4.45
N ILE A 235 -6.92 2.37 -3.84
CA ILE A 235 -7.80 3.39 -4.41
C ILE A 235 -6.99 4.56 -4.91
N HIS A 236 -7.12 4.84 -6.21
CA HIS A 236 -6.28 5.77 -6.96
C HIS A 236 -6.60 7.24 -6.66
N SER A 237 -7.73 7.48 -5.97
CA SER A 237 -8.21 8.81 -5.58
C SER A 237 -7.80 9.15 -4.13
N PRO A 238 -7.04 10.24 -3.88
CA PRO A 238 -6.63 10.63 -2.52
C PRO A 238 -7.82 11.01 -1.64
N GLN A 239 -8.13 10.21 -0.63
CA GLN A 239 -9.29 10.41 0.24
C GLN A 239 -9.05 9.93 1.68
N HIS A 240 -10.07 9.99 2.52
CA HIS A 240 -10.08 9.41 3.86
C HIS A 240 -11.43 8.77 4.11
N ILE A 241 -11.44 7.73 4.93
CA ILE A 241 -12.63 6.93 5.22
C ILE A 241 -12.97 7.12 6.70
N GLU A 242 -14.12 7.75 6.95
CA GLU A 242 -14.71 8.09 8.26
C GLU A 242 -13.87 9.01 9.18
N ARG A 243 -12.60 8.71 9.40
CA ARG A 243 -11.61 9.50 10.15
C ARG A 243 -10.50 9.98 9.22
N GLU A 244 -9.93 11.16 9.49
CA GLU A 244 -8.83 11.75 8.68
C GLU A 244 -7.55 10.90 8.58
N THR A 245 -7.50 9.78 9.30
CA THR A 245 -6.31 9.01 9.66
C THR A 245 -6.31 7.61 9.08
N LEU A 246 -7.41 7.21 8.44
CA LEU A 246 -7.57 6.05 7.58
C LEU A 246 -7.63 6.57 6.15
N ARG A 247 -6.51 6.50 5.42
CA ARG A 247 -6.31 7.31 4.20
C ARG A 247 -5.83 6.50 3.02
N TYR A 248 -6.40 6.80 1.86
CA TYR A 248 -5.77 6.52 0.57
C TYR A 248 -4.97 7.74 0.13
N CYS A 249 -3.72 7.55 -0.30
CA CYS A 249 -2.93 8.61 -0.93
C CYS A 249 -3.16 8.71 -2.44
N GLY A 250 -3.58 7.62 -3.08
CA GLY A 250 -3.84 7.54 -4.52
C GLY A 250 -2.57 7.37 -5.36
N THR A 251 -2.77 7.05 -6.64
CA THR A 251 -1.69 6.86 -7.61
C THR A 251 -0.85 8.14 -7.76
N PRO A 252 0.47 8.08 -8.01
CA PRO A 252 1.28 9.27 -8.27
C PRO A 252 0.99 9.90 -9.64
N LEU A 253 0.72 9.05 -10.64
CA LEU A 253 0.41 9.43 -12.01
C LEU A 253 -1.05 9.08 -12.34
N LYS A 254 -1.64 9.76 -13.32
CA LYS A 254 -3.01 9.48 -13.77
C LYS A 254 -2.98 8.27 -14.69
N TYR A 255 -3.76 7.23 -14.40
CA TYR A 255 -3.81 6.00 -15.20
C TYR A 255 -5.15 5.74 -15.90
N SER A 256 -6.22 6.44 -15.52
CA SER A 256 -7.53 6.41 -16.20
C SER A 256 -8.09 7.81 -16.50
N PHE A 257 -9.25 7.85 -17.14
CA PHE A 257 -9.93 9.09 -17.51
C PHE A 257 -10.65 9.73 -16.31
N SER A 258 -11.20 8.92 -15.42
CA SER A 258 -11.76 9.36 -14.13
C SER A 258 -10.71 9.94 -13.17
N GLU A 259 -9.46 9.47 -13.22
CA GLU A 259 -8.33 10.10 -12.52
C GLU A 259 -7.91 11.45 -13.14
N ALA A 260 -8.27 11.73 -14.40
CA ALA A 260 -7.74 12.89 -15.13
C ALA A 260 -8.21 14.25 -14.58
N GLU A 261 -9.36 14.28 -13.91
CA GLU A 261 -9.96 15.49 -13.33
C GLU A 261 -9.46 15.78 -11.89
N GLN A 262 -8.66 14.89 -11.31
CA GLN A 262 -8.29 14.93 -9.89
C GLN A 262 -7.00 15.71 -9.60
N LYS A 263 -6.94 16.31 -8.39
CA LYS A 263 -5.73 16.90 -7.79
C LYS A 263 -5.16 15.94 -6.73
N LYS A 264 -3.86 15.64 -6.83
CA LYS A 264 -3.18 14.57 -6.07
C LYS A 264 -2.37 15.14 -4.91
N GLU A 265 -2.64 14.69 -3.68
CA GLU A 265 -2.36 15.45 -2.46
C GLU A 265 -2.49 14.58 -1.16
N ILE A 266 -1.43 14.43 -0.33
CA ILE A 266 -1.19 13.38 0.72
C ILE A 266 -1.07 13.93 2.18
N LYS A 267 -1.45 13.26 3.30
CA LYS A 267 -1.47 13.87 4.68
C LYS A 267 -1.11 12.94 5.91
N GLU A 268 -0.76 13.45 7.14
CA GLU A 268 -0.44 12.83 8.50
C GLU A 268 -1.30 13.26 9.78
N LYS A 269 -1.59 12.48 10.88
CA LYS A 269 -2.66 12.64 11.97
C LYS A 269 -2.51 13.48 13.30
N GLY A 270 -3.37 14.48 13.59
CA GLY A 270 -4.05 14.80 14.89
C GLY A 270 -3.37 14.99 16.28
N ASP A 271 -2.09 15.23 16.52
CA ASP A 271 -1.38 16.50 16.23
C ASP A 271 -0.18 16.30 15.30
N ILE A 272 -0.01 15.08 14.79
CA ILE A 272 0.74 14.80 13.57
C ILE A 272 0.04 15.60 12.43
N PHE A 273 0.80 16.16 11.51
CA PHE A 273 0.35 17.33 10.74
C PHE A 273 -0.03 17.00 9.29
N ILE A 274 -1.29 17.22 8.93
CA ILE A 274 -1.94 16.58 7.77
C ILE A 274 -1.65 17.37 6.44
N GLU A 275 -0.39 17.47 5.97
CA GLU A 275 0.04 18.32 4.82
C GLU A 275 0.14 17.67 3.42
N LYS A 276 -0.79 18.08 2.54
CA LYS A 276 -0.88 17.75 1.10
C LYS A 276 0.28 18.28 0.26
N VAL A 277 1.19 17.40 -0.18
CA VAL A 277 2.21 17.72 -1.21
C VAL A 277 1.73 17.33 -2.62
N PRO A 278 1.60 18.28 -3.57
CA PRO A 278 1.13 17.98 -4.91
C PRO A 278 2.26 17.52 -5.84
N LEU A 279 1.98 16.45 -6.60
CA LEU A 279 2.87 15.97 -7.67
C LEU A 279 2.50 16.60 -9.01
N LYS A 280 3.51 16.90 -9.83
CA LYS A 280 3.37 17.42 -11.20
C LYS A 280 3.82 16.32 -12.17
N PRO A 281 2.95 15.82 -13.07
CA PRO A 281 3.36 14.83 -14.06
C PRO A 281 4.26 15.47 -15.13
N LEU A 282 5.10 14.66 -15.77
CA LEU A 282 5.86 15.08 -16.95
C LEU A 282 4.91 15.34 -18.12
N ARG A 283 3.98 14.40 -18.38
CA ARG A 283 2.91 14.52 -19.37
C ARG A 283 1.55 14.43 -18.68
N ASP A 284 0.68 15.42 -18.90
CA ASP A 284 -0.67 15.42 -18.33
C ASP A 284 -1.67 14.77 -19.30
N LEU A 285 -2.60 13.96 -18.78
CA LEU A 285 -3.66 13.34 -19.56
C LEU A 285 -4.82 14.32 -19.77
N ARG A 286 -5.28 14.46 -21.01
CA ARG A 286 -6.40 15.33 -21.37
C ARG A 286 -7.49 14.57 -22.10
N LYS A 287 -8.70 14.66 -21.55
CA LYS A 287 -9.96 14.18 -22.13
C LYS A 287 -10.53 15.28 -23.02
N ILE A 288 -10.75 14.99 -24.29
CA ILE A 288 -11.40 15.89 -25.25
C ILE A 288 -12.73 15.25 -25.67
N ARG A 289 -13.82 15.95 -25.40
CA ARG A 289 -15.18 15.62 -25.85
C ARG A 289 -15.62 16.61 -26.93
N GLY A 290 -16.30 16.11 -27.95
CA GLY A 290 -16.95 16.92 -28.97
C GLY A 290 -17.79 16.03 -29.89
N THR A 291 -18.62 16.62 -30.74
CA THR A 291 -19.40 15.87 -31.72
C THR A 291 -18.69 15.81 -33.07
N TYR A 292 -18.73 14.65 -33.72
CA TYR A 292 -18.32 14.49 -35.11
C TYR A 292 -19.49 13.90 -35.90
N SER A 293 -19.96 14.63 -36.92
CA SER A 293 -21.11 14.23 -37.76
C SER A 293 -22.39 13.86 -36.98
N GLY A 294 -22.61 14.47 -35.81
CA GLY A 294 -23.78 14.23 -34.95
C GLY A 294 -23.61 13.11 -33.91
N THR A 295 -22.49 12.39 -33.91
CA THR A 295 -22.14 11.40 -32.88
C THR A 295 -21.17 12.02 -31.87
N ASP A 296 -21.38 11.76 -30.58
CA ASP A 296 -20.39 12.11 -29.55
C ASP A 296 -19.10 11.32 -29.74
N VAL A 297 -17.98 12.03 -29.86
CA VAL A 297 -16.64 11.46 -29.97
C VAL A 297 -15.82 11.92 -28.77
N GLU A 298 -15.29 10.93 -28.06
CA GLU A 298 -14.36 11.13 -26.97
C GLU A 298 -12.97 10.64 -27.41
N ARG A 299 -11.95 11.49 -27.25
CA ARG A 299 -10.54 11.10 -27.47
C ARG A 299 -9.68 11.60 -26.32
N VAL A 300 -8.67 10.81 -25.98
CA VAL A 300 -7.73 11.13 -24.92
C VAL A 300 -6.33 11.22 -25.50
N PHE A 301 -5.62 12.25 -25.07
CA PHE A 301 -4.26 12.55 -25.50
C PHE A 301 -3.39 12.74 -24.26
N MET A 302 -2.20 12.14 -24.24
CA MET A 302 -1.12 12.67 -23.41
C MET A 302 -0.64 13.98 -24.03
N ARG A 303 -0.52 15.02 -23.21
CA ARG A 303 0.10 16.27 -23.63
C ARG A 303 1.62 16.09 -23.66
N ALA A 304 2.21 16.22 -24.84
CA ALA A 304 3.66 16.33 -25.03
C ALA A 304 4.20 17.65 -24.45
#